data_AF-A0A8H3ZSA0-F1
#
_entry.id   AF-A0A8H3ZSA0-F1
#
_cell.length_a   1.000
_cell.length_b   1.000
_cell.length_c   1.000
_cell.angle_alpha   90.00
_cell.angle_beta   90.00
_cell.angle_gamma   90.00
#
_symmetry.space_group_name_H-M   'P 1'
#
loop_
_entity.id
_entity.type
_entity.pdbx_description
1 polymer ?
#
loop_
_entity_poly.entity_id
_entity_poly.type
_entity_poly.pdbx_seq_one_letter_code
_entity_poly.pdbx_strand_id
1 'polypeptide(L)'
;MCGLTARYLASGDQGRLKQATRWIQEAEMQLFMRLSEPSLSDIEALMLTTLDHIMARRFSKMLISACLAARLAYMMRLNYEDGRHGFLMQERRRRLMWAIFTLDTLYSSGRAEFTGCSKETIHLQLPCNERSFTLDIPVMTEPLSPPEISTTSDLGLMAYNIRVLDIRDRIQR
;
A
#
# COMPACT_ATOMS: atom_id res chain seq x y z
N MET A 1 11.55 -4.10 -8.14
CA MET A 1 11.88 -5.39 -7.50
C MET A 1 13.37 -5.63 -7.35
N CYS A 2 14.16 -5.78 -8.43
CA CYS A 2 15.58 -6.12 -8.34
C CYS A 2 16.41 -5.17 -7.46
N GLY A 3 16.16 -3.85 -7.51
CA GLY A 3 16.82 -2.87 -6.63
C GLY A 3 16.57 -3.12 -5.15
N LEU A 4 15.31 -3.31 -4.76
CA LEU A 4 14.93 -3.56 -3.37
C LEU A 4 15.51 -4.88 -2.86
N THR A 5 15.38 -5.97 -3.65
CA THR A 5 15.93 -7.29 -3.30
C THR A 5 17.45 -7.24 -3.18
N ALA A 6 18.15 -6.60 -4.11
CA ALA A 6 19.60 -6.47 -4.07
C ALA A 6 20.06 -5.69 -2.83
N ARG A 7 19.31 -4.67 -2.40
CA ARG A 7 19.61 -3.94 -1.15
C ARG A 7 19.43 -4.83 0.08
N TYR A 8 18.35 -5.61 0.15
CA TYR A 8 18.09 -6.51 1.28
C TYR A 8 19.15 -7.61 1.40
N LEU A 9 19.60 -8.13 0.26
CA LEU A 9 20.61 -9.20 0.18
C LEU A 9 22.06 -8.68 0.14
N ALA A 10 22.28 -7.37 0.08
CA ALA A 10 23.62 -6.81 0.11
C ALA A 10 24.15 -6.87 1.54
N SER A 11 24.71 -8.03 1.93
CA SER A 11 25.41 -8.27 3.20
C SER A 11 26.71 -7.45 3.32
N GLY A 12 26.62 -6.12 3.19
CA GLY A 12 27.77 -5.20 3.19
C GLY A 12 28.46 -4.98 1.83
N ASP A 13 27.99 -5.63 0.76
CA ASP A 13 28.53 -5.45 -0.60
C ASP A 13 28.18 -4.06 -1.17
N GLN A 14 29.17 -3.16 -1.14
CA GLN A 14 29.05 -1.79 -1.63
C GLN A 14 28.76 -1.71 -3.14
N GLY A 15 29.23 -2.67 -3.94
CA GLY A 15 28.98 -2.70 -5.38
C GLY A 15 27.51 -2.97 -5.67
N ARG A 16 26.94 -3.98 -4.99
CA ARG A 16 25.50 -4.29 -5.08
C ARG A 16 24.62 -3.16 -4.57
N LEU A 17 25.00 -2.47 -3.49
CA LEU A 17 24.25 -1.32 -2.98
C LEU A 17 24.21 -0.15 -3.98
N LYS A 18 25.33 0.13 -4.66
CA LYS A 18 25.37 1.15 -5.72
C LYS A 18 24.48 0.78 -6.90
N GLN A 19 24.54 -0.48 -7.34
CA GLN A 19 23.68 -0.97 -8.42
C GLN A 19 22.19 -0.92 -8.05
N ALA A 20 21.84 -1.36 -6.83
CA ALA A 20 20.50 -1.26 -6.29
C ALA A 20 19.98 0.18 -6.30
N THR A 21 20.81 1.13 -5.85
CA THR A 21 20.47 2.56 -5.85
C THR A 21 20.19 3.06 -7.27
N ARG A 22 21.02 2.69 -8.25
CA ARG A 22 20.82 3.08 -9.65
C ARG A 22 19.50 2.55 -10.21
N TRP A 23 19.16 1.29 -9.94
CA TRP A 23 17.88 0.72 -10.39
C TRP A 23 16.66 1.40 -9.76
N ILE A 24 16.75 1.79 -8.48
CA ILE A 24 15.67 2.53 -7.82
C ILE A 24 15.51 3.93 -8.43
N GLN A 25 16.61 4.64 -8.65
CA GLN A 25 16.57 5.98 -9.27
C GLN A 25 16.00 5.96 -10.69
N GLU A 26 16.38 4.96 -11.49
CA GLU A 26 15.85 4.77 -12.84
C GLU A 26 14.34 4.49 -12.80
N ALA A 27 13.90 3.63 -11.88
CA ALA A 27 12.47 3.34 -11.69
C ALA A 27 11.69 4.60 -11.25
N GLU A 28 12.21 5.37 -10.29
CA GLU A 28 11.62 6.65 -9.87
C GLU A 28 11.44 7.59 -11.09
N MET A 29 12.49 7.77 -11.89
CA MET A 29 12.45 8.64 -13.07
C MET A 29 11.35 8.21 -14.06
N GLN A 30 11.26 6.91 -14.35
CA GLN A 30 10.24 6.39 -15.26
C GLN A 30 8.82 6.57 -14.71
N LEU A 31 8.63 6.41 -13.39
CA LEU A 31 7.34 6.67 -12.75
C LEU A 31 6.93 8.14 -12.86
N PHE A 32 7.87 9.07 -12.65
CA PHE A 32 7.60 10.50 -12.80
C PHE A 32 7.19 10.88 -14.23
N MET A 33 7.75 10.22 -15.23
CA MET A 33 7.39 10.46 -16.64
C MET A 33 5.98 10.00 -17.00
N ARG A 34 5.38 9.09 -16.21
CA ARG A 34 4.05 8.50 -16.47
C ARG A 34 2.91 9.11 -15.65
N LEU A 35 3.17 10.16 -14.88
CA LEU A 35 2.17 10.73 -13.96
C LEU A 35 0.89 11.24 -14.62
N SER A 36 0.91 11.55 -15.92
CA SER A 36 -0.28 11.98 -16.65
C SER A 36 -1.32 10.86 -16.81
N GLU A 37 -0.88 9.61 -16.84
CA GLU A 37 -1.77 8.45 -17.01
C GLU A 37 -1.19 7.24 -16.24
N PRO A 38 -1.31 7.25 -14.89
CA PRO A 38 -0.73 6.20 -14.06
C PRO A 38 -1.51 4.90 -14.20
N SER A 39 -0.79 3.78 -14.34
CA SER A 39 -1.38 2.44 -14.22
C SER A 39 -1.35 1.94 -12.78
N LEU A 40 -2.13 0.89 -12.49
CA LEU A 40 -2.12 0.23 -11.17
C LEU A 40 -0.70 -0.25 -10.80
N SER A 41 0.02 -0.79 -11.78
CA SER A 41 1.39 -1.26 -11.60
C SER A 41 2.38 -0.13 -11.32
N ASP A 42 2.13 1.10 -11.82
CA ASP A 42 2.96 2.25 -11.50
C ASP A 42 2.81 2.66 -10.03
N ILE A 43 1.59 2.59 -9.46
CA ILE A 43 1.36 2.85 -8.03
C ILE A 43 2.01 1.76 -7.16
N GLU A 44 1.94 0.48 -7.56
CA GLU A 44 2.65 -0.60 -6.86
C GLU A 44 4.17 -0.40 -6.89
N ALA A 45 4.73 -0.03 -8.04
CA ALA A 45 6.13 0.30 -8.16
C ALA A 45 6.51 1.50 -7.30
N LEU A 46 5.66 2.53 -7.22
CA LEU A 46 5.84 3.68 -6.34
C LEU A 46 5.84 3.27 -4.86
N MET A 47 4.94 2.36 -4.45
CA MET A 47 4.96 1.79 -3.09
C MET A 47 6.28 1.05 -2.80
N LEU A 48 6.81 0.28 -3.75
CA LEU A 48 8.10 -0.39 -3.61
C LEU A 48 9.29 0.60 -3.51
N THR A 49 9.28 1.69 -4.30
CA THR A 49 10.30 2.74 -4.15
C THR A 49 10.18 3.47 -2.81
N THR A 50 8.95 3.66 -2.31
CA THR A 50 8.71 4.24 -0.99
C THR A 50 9.28 3.36 0.12
N LEU A 51 9.14 2.04 0.00
CA LEU A 51 9.77 1.08 0.90
C LEU A 51 11.31 1.16 0.85
N ASP A 52 11.91 1.34 -0.33
CA ASP A 52 13.35 1.59 -0.43
C ASP A 52 13.77 2.86 0.32
N HIS A 53 12.99 3.95 0.21
CA HIS A 53 13.24 5.19 0.94
C HIS A 53 13.17 5.00 2.47
N ILE A 54 12.24 4.19 2.96
CA ILE A 54 12.17 3.82 4.37
C ILE A 54 13.44 3.10 4.80
N MET A 55 13.83 2.05 4.06
CA MET A 55 15.02 1.25 4.37
C MET A 55 16.31 2.08 4.32
N ALA A 56 16.40 2.99 3.37
CA ALA A 56 17.53 3.91 3.21
C ALA A 56 17.46 5.14 4.14
N ARG A 57 16.44 5.23 5.01
CA ARG A 57 16.18 6.36 5.93
C ARG A 57 16.08 7.72 5.23
N ARG A 58 15.58 7.73 4.00
CA ARG A 58 15.34 8.94 3.18
C ARG A 58 13.92 9.45 3.42
N PHE A 59 13.64 9.92 4.65
CA PHE A 59 12.28 10.23 5.08
C PHE A 59 11.57 11.30 4.23
N SER A 60 12.27 12.34 3.78
CA SER A 60 11.66 13.37 2.92
C SER A 60 11.16 12.77 1.60
N LYS A 61 11.96 11.90 0.97
CA LYS A 61 11.54 11.19 -0.25
C LYS A 61 10.37 10.25 0.03
N MET A 62 10.44 9.51 1.14
CA MET A 62 9.38 8.61 1.58
C MET A 62 8.04 9.34 1.75
N LEU A 63 8.02 10.48 2.45
CA LEU A 63 6.79 11.25 2.68
C LEU A 63 6.20 11.75 1.35
N ILE A 64 7.03 12.28 0.47
CA ILE A 64 6.59 12.75 -0.85
C ILE A 64 6.03 11.60 -1.67
N SER A 65 6.72 10.47 -1.73
CA SER A 65 6.30 9.31 -2.51
C SER A 65 5.03 8.64 -1.94
N ALA A 66 4.87 8.61 -0.62
CA ALA A 66 3.65 8.14 0.05
C ALA A 66 2.45 9.03 -0.27
N CYS A 67 2.59 10.35 -0.15
CA CYS A 67 1.56 11.33 -0.52
C CYS A 67 1.17 11.23 -2.00
N LEU A 68 2.16 11.01 -2.88
CA LEU A 68 1.91 10.82 -4.30
C LEU A 68 1.13 9.52 -4.55
N ALA A 69 1.53 8.41 -3.94
CA ALA A 69 0.84 7.12 -4.06
C ALA A 69 -0.64 7.23 -3.63
N ALA A 70 -0.91 7.87 -2.49
CA ALA A 70 -2.28 8.11 -2.03
C ALA A 70 -3.10 8.92 -3.05
N ARG A 71 -2.56 10.02 -3.58
CA ARG A 71 -3.26 10.84 -4.59
C ARG A 71 -3.55 10.08 -5.88
N LEU A 72 -2.58 9.31 -6.39
CA LEU A 72 -2.78 8.51 -7.60
C LEU A 72 -3.83 7.40 -7.36
N ALA A 73 -3.83 6.78 -6.17
CA ALA A 73 -4.82 5.78 -5.80
C ALA A 73 -6.25 6.35 -5.78
N TYR A 74 -6.45 7.55 -5.24
CA TYR A 74 -7.75 8.23 -5.30
C TYR A 74 -8.16 8.61 -6.73
N MET A 75 -7.22 9.10 -7.53
CA MET A 75 -7.48 9.45 -8.94
C MET A 75 -7.96 8.22 -9.72
N MET A 76 -7.37 7.05 -9.45
CA MET A 76 -7.79 5.77 -10.04
C MET A 76 -9.00 5.12 -9.36
N ARG A 77 -9.60 5.79 -8.36
CA ARG A 77 -10.72 5.32 -7.53
C ARG A 77 -10.47 3.93 -6.93
N LEU A 78 -9.27 3.69 -6.43
CA LEU A 78 -8.94 2.41 -5.75
C LEU A 78 -9.69 2.25 -4.42
N ASN A 79 -10.18 3.34 -3.85
CA ASN A 79 -10.89 3.39 -2.57
C ASN A 79 -12.36 2.93 -2.64
N TYR A 80 -12.84 2.46 -3.79
CA TYR A 80 -14.18 1.90 -3.98
C TYR A 80 -14.13 0.51 -4.58
N GLU A 81 -15.12 -0.32 -4.24
CA GLU A 81 -15.37 -1.57 -4.94
C GLU A 81 -15.87 -1.29 -6.36
N ASP A 82 -15.36 -2.00 -7.37
CA ASP A 82 -15.81 -1.88 -8.75
C ASP A 82 -16.16 -3.27 -9.32
N GLY A 83 -17.45 -3.57 -9.35
CA GLY A 83 -18.00 -4.86 -9.80
C GLY A 83 -17.76 -5.19 -11.27
N ARG A 84 -17.14 -4.29 -12.05
CA ARG A 84 -16.71 -4.58 -13.42
C ARG A 84 -15.43 -5.41 -13.48
N HIS A 85 -14.65 -5.47 -12.39
CA HIS A 85 -13.44 -6.26 -12.32
C HIS A 85 -13.72 -7.69 -11.83
N GLY A 86 -12.94 -8.65 -12.32
CA GLY A 86 -12.89 -9.99 -11.73
C GLY A 86 -12.31 -9.95 -10.31
N PHE A 87 -12.57 -11.03 -9.54
CA PHE A 87 -12.17 -11.13 -8.13
C PHE A 87 -10.69 -10.79 -7.89
N LEU A 88 -9.77 -11.43 -8.61
CA LEU A 88 -8.32 -11.19 -8.44
C LEU A 88 -7.92 -9.73 -8.66
N MET A 89 -8.44 -9.09 -9.70
CA MET A 89 -8.11 -7.69 -10.01
C MET A 89 -8.68 -6.75 -8.94
N GLN A 90 -9.90 -7.01 -8.50
CA GLN A 90 -10.51 -6.23 -7.43
C GLN A 90 -9.76 -6.40 -6.10
N GLU A 91 -9.37 -7.63 -5.76
CA GLU A 91 -8.58 -7.91 -4.56
C GLU A 91 -7.17 -7.27 -4.63
N ARG A 92 -6.53 -7.25 -5.80
CA ARG A 92 -5.26 -6.55 -6.02
C ARG A 92 -5.40 -5.05 -5.75
N ARG A 93 -6.44 -4.42 -6.29
CA ARG A 93 -6.75 -2.98 -6.07
C ARG A 93 -7.01 -2.69 -4.60
N ARG A 94 -7.81 -3.54 -3.94
CA ARG A 94 -8.12 -3.46 -2.51
C ARG A 94 -6.87 -3.56 -1.64
N ARG A 95 -6.02 -4.56 -1.88
CA ARG A 95 -4.74 -4.75 -1.19
C ARG A 95 -3.81 -3.57 -1.36
N LEU A 96 -3.72 -2.99 -2.55
CA LEU A 96 -2.91 -1.80 -2.79
C LEU A 96 -3.42 -0.58 -2.02
N MET A 97 -4.73 -0.34 -2.02
CA MET A 97 -5.33 0.76 -1.25
C MET A 97 -5.05 0.60 0.25
N TRP A 98 -5.23 -0.59 0.80
CA TRP A 98 -4.95 -0.86 2.21
C TRP A 98 -3.47 -0.81 2.57
N ALA A 99 -2.57 -1.15 1.64
CA ALA A 99 -1.14 -0.97 1.84
C ALA A 99 -0.75 0.52 1.92
N ILE A 100 -1.39 1.38 1.11
CA ILE A 100 -1.22 2.83 1.17
C ILE A 100 -1.73 3.37 2.50
N PHE A 101 -2.93 2.96 2.94
CA PHE A 101 -3.49 3.31 4.26
C PHE A 101 -2.53 2.91 5.39
N THR A 102 -2.06 1.66 5.38
CA THR A 102 -1.13 1.13 6.38
C THR A 102 0.15 1.97 6.47
N LEU A 103 0.71 2.34 5.32
CA LEU A 103 1.90 3.19 5.26
C LEU A 103 1.61 4.59 5.82
N ASP A 104 0.52 5.22 5.38
CA ASP A 104 0.11 6.56 5.83
C ASP A 104 -0.07 6.60 7.36
N THR A 105 -0.83 5.66 7.92
CA THR A 105 -1.08 5.55 9.38
C THR A 105 0.19 5.29 10.19
N LEU A 106 1.15 4.53 9.65
CA LEU A 106 2.42 4.29 10.35
C LEU A 106 3.23 5.57 10.53
N TYR A 107 3.23 6.46 9.52
CA TYR A 107 4.11 7.63 9.47
C TYR A 107 3.42 8.97 9.75
N SER A 108 2.09 9.05 9.71
CA SER A 108 1.35 10.28 10.05
C SER A 108 1.35 10.57 11.56
N SER A 109 1.55 9.55 12.40
CA SER A 109 1.58 9.66 13.88
C SER A 109 0.37 10.41 14.47
N GLY A 110 -0.81 10.25 13.88
CA GLY A 110 -2.05 10.93 14.31
C GLY A 110 -2.13 12.42 13.92
N ARG A 111 -1.13 12.96 13.22
CA ARG A 111 -1.11 14.36 12.78
C ARG A 111 -1.86 14.53 11.47
N ALA A 112 -2.90 15.36 11.49
CA ALA A 112 -3.76 15.60 10.33
C ALA A 112 -2.97 16.17 9.12
N GLU A 113 -1.95 17.01 9.35
CA GLU A 113 -1.13 17.58 8.27
C GLU A 113 -0.29 16.55 7.49
N PHE A 114 -0.09 15.35 8.05
CA PHE A 114 0.64 14.26 7.41
C PHE A 114 -0.26 13.08 7.01
N THR A 115 -1.57 13.21 7.20
CA THR A 115 -2.54 12.17 6.84
C THR A 115 -2.99 12.37 5.39
N GLY A 116 -2.41 11.58 4.48
CA GLY A 116 -2.82 11.55 3.07
C GLY A 116 -3.96 10.58 2.79
N CYS A 117 -4.18 9.59 3.67
CA CYS A 117 -5.14 8.53 3.46
C CYS A 117 -5.97 8.23 4.72
N SER A 118 -7.05 9.00 4.91
CA SER A 118 -7.95 8.77 6.06
C SER A 118 -8.94 7.65 5.77
N LYS A 119 -9.23 6.83 6.80
CA LYS A 119 -10.14 5.69 6.69
C LYS A 119 -11.55 6.05 6.22
N GLU A 120 -12.03 7.27 6.52
CA GLU A 120 -13.36 7.74 6.13
C GLU A 120 -13.53 7.85 4.61
N THR A 121 -12.41 7.91 3.87
CA THR A 121 -12.39 7.97 2.41
C THR A 121 -12.30 6.58 1.76
N ILE A 122 -12.15 5.51 2.56
CA ILE A 122 -11.99 4.14 2.08
C ILE A 122 -13.32 3.40 2.23
N HIS A 123 -13.91 3.03 1.11
CA HIS A 123 -15.20 2.34 1.02
C HIS A 123 -15.02 0.91 0.49
N LEU A 124 -14.06 0.20 1.08
CA LEU A 124 -13.67 -1.16 0.71
C LEU A 124 -13.94 -2.13 1.85
N GLN A 125 -14.13 -3.41 1.50
CA GLN A 125 -13.97 -4.49 2.47
C GLN A 125 -12.49 -4.68 2.84
N LEU A 126 -12.20 -5.41 3.92
CA LEU A 126 -10.82 -5.78 4.28
C LEU A 126 -10.22 -6.75 3.26
N PRO A 127 -8.88 -6.84 3.11
CA PRO A 127 -8.26 -7.83 2.24
C PRO A 127 -8.63 -9.27 2.65
N CYS A 128 -8.78 -10.15 1.67
CA CYS A 128 -9.01 -11.56 1.93
C CYS A 128 -7.72 -12.26 2.42
N ASN A 129 -7.85 -13.48 2.94
CA ASN A 129 -6.69 -14.28 3.32
C ASN A 129 -5.83 -14.68 2.09
N GLU A 130 -4.55 -14.97 2.31
CA GLU A 130 -3.60 -15.27 1.23
C GLU A 130 -3.98 -16.50 0.41
N ARG A 131 -4.64 -17.50 1.01
CA ARG A 131 -5.09 -18.69 0.30
C ARG A 131 -6.13 -18.32 -0.76
N SER A 132 -7.15 -17.54 -0.38
CA SER A 132 -8.19 -17.10 -1.31
C SER A 132 -7.62 -16.23 -2.42
N PHE A 133 -6.69 -15.32 -2.10
CA PHE A 133 -6.04 -14.50 -3.12
C PHE A 133 -5.19 -15.32 -4.10
N THR A 134 -4.34 -16.22 -3.58
CA THR A 134 -3.41 -17.02 -4.39
C THR A 134 -4.14 -17.99 -5.33
N LEU A 135 -5.26 -18.55 -4.86
CA LEU A 135 -6.04 -19.54 -5.61
C LEU A 135 -7.20 -18.92 -6.40
N ASP A 136 -7.30 -17.58 -6.44
CA ASP A 136 -8.41 -16.86 -7.10
C ASP A 136 -9.80 -17.35 -6.65
N ILE A 137 -9.95 -17.61 -5.34
CA ILE A 137 -11.22 -18.08 -4.73
C ILE A 137 -12.02 -16.86 -4.27
N PRO A 138 -13.17 -16.55 -4.89
CA PRO A 138 -13.95 -15.38 -4.52
C PRO A 138 -14.48 -15.46 -3.10
N VAL A 139 -14.17 -14.45 -2.30
CA VAL A 139 -14.66 -14.31 -0.92
C VAL A 139 -15.02 -12.87 -0.62
N MET A 140 -16.07 -12.71 0.19
CA MET A 140 -16.46 -11.42 0.74
C MET A 140 -16.01 -11.35 2.20
N THR A 141 -15.35 -10.25 2.54
CA THR A 141 -14.87 -9.96 3.89
C THR A 141 -15.67 -8.80 4.46
N GLU A 142 -15.61 -8.66 5.78
CA GLU A 142 -16.18 -7.51 6.47
C GLU A 142 -15.40 -6.21 6.18
N PRO A 143 -16.05 -5.04 6.21
CA PRO A 143 -15.37 -3.75 6.17
C PRO A 143 -14.55 -3.49 7.44
N LEU A 144 -13.71 -2.45 7.41
CA LEU A 144 -12.88 -2.07 8.56
C LEU A 144 -13.72 -1.83 9.83
N SER A 145 -14.85 -1.14 9.67
CA SER A 145 -15.87 -0.95 10.71
C SER A 145 -17.05 -1.88 10.43
N PRO A 146 -17.07 -3.10 11.00
CA PRO A 146 -18.15 -4.05 10.75
C PRO A 146 -19.47 -3.58 11.39
N PRO A 147 -20.63 -3.97 10.81
CA PRO A 147 -21.91 -3.82 11.48
C PRO A 147 -21.97 -4.69 12.76
N GLU A 148 -22.84 -4.32 13.72
CA GLU A 148 -22.94 -4.95 15.06
C GLU A 148 -23.13 -6.48 15.04
N ILE A 149 -23.67 -7.02 13.94
CA ILE A 149 -23.85 -8.45 13.72
C ILE A 149 -22.81 -8.89 12.69
N SER A 150 -21.57 -9.15 13.12
CA SER A 150 -20.52 -9.70 12.27
C SER A 150 -20.36 -11.19 12.50
N THR A 151 -20.47 -11.96 11.42
CA THR A 151 -20.01 -13.35 11.41
C THR A 151 -18.49 -13.36 11.40
N THR A 152 -17.89 -14.28 12.17
CA THR A 152 -16.44 -14.52 12.18
C THR A 152 -15.97 -14.74 10.74
N SER A 153 -15.35 -13.73 10.14
CA SER A 153 -14.78 -13.83 8.81
C SER A 153 -13.38 -14.43 8.97
N ASP A 154 -13.02 -15.40 8.12
CA ASP A 154 -11.67 -15.98 8.07
C ASP A 154 -10.69 -14.96 7.46
N LEU A 155 -10.35 -13.95 8.26
CA LEU A 155 -9.48 -12.84 7.89
C LEU A 155 -8.02 -13.27 7.89
N GLY A 156 -7.26 -12.76 6.91
CA GLY A 156 -5.81 -12.93 6.87
C GLY A 156 -5.06 -11.96 7.80
N LEU A 157 -3.76 -12.21 7.97
CA LEU A 157 -2.87 -11.36 8.75
C LEU A 157 -2.90 -9.88 8.31
N MET A 158 -3.00 -9.62 7.00
CA MET A 158 -3.09 -8.26 6.46
C MET A 158 -4.32 -7.51 7.01
N ALA A 159 -5.48 -8.14 7.02
CA ALA A 159 -6.72 -7.56 7.54
C ALA A 159 -6.63 -7.26 9.04
N TYR A 160 -6.04 -8.17 9.83
CA TYR A 160 -5.80 -7.91 11.26
C TYR A 160 -4.80 -6.78 11.49
N ASN A 161 -3.73 -6.70 10.69
CA ASN A 161 -2.75 -5.62 10.78
C ASN A 161 -3.40 -4.24 10.55
N ILE A 162 -4.26 -4.13 9.54
CA ILE A 162 -5.03 -2.91 9.26
C ILE A 162 -5.89 -2.51 10.46
N ARG A 163 -6.59 -3.47 11.09
CA ARG A 163 -7.41 -3.20 12.29
C ARG A 163 -6.58 -2.69 13.46
N VAL A 164 -5.43 -3.31 13.71
CA VAL A 164 -4.51 -2.87 14.78
C VAL A 164 -4.02 -1.44 14.50
N LEU A 165 -3.71 -1.12 13.24
CA LEU A 165 -3.28 0.23 12.86
C LEU A 165 -4.41 1.26 12.97
N ASP A 166 -5.65 0.92 12.63
CA ASP A 166 -6.81 1.80 12.85
C ASP A 166 -7.00 2.10 14.35
N ILE A 167 -6.90 1.08 15.21
CA ILE A 167 -6.99 1.27 16.67
C ILE A 167 -5.86 2.19 17.14
N ARG A 168 -4.63 1.98 16.65
CA ARG A 168 -3.49 2.85 16.98
C ARG A 168 -3.74 4.29 16.55
N ASP A 169 -4.20 4.52 15.32
CA ASP A 169 -4.50 5.86 14.81
C ASP A 169 -5.54 6.59 15.68
N ARG A 170 -6.59 5.87 16.09
CA ARG A 170 -7.63 6.40 16.99
C ARG A 170 -7.12 6.79 18.37
N ILE A 171 -6.07 6.14 18.88
CA ILE A 171 -5.46 6.46 20.18
C ILE A 171 -4.51 7.67 20.06
N GLN A 172 -3.92 7.87 18.88
CA GLN A 172 -2.95 8.94 18.63
C GLN A 172 -3.58 10.29 18.29
N ARG A 173 -4.88 10.32 17.93
CA ARG A 173 -5.67 11.53 17.68
C ARG A 173 -6.35 12.00 18.97
#